data_AF-A0A1J3G8W0-F1
#
_entry.id   AF-A0A1J3G8W0-F1
#
_cell.length_a   1.000
_cell.length_b   1.000
_cell.length_c   1.000
_cell.angle_alpha   90.00
_cell.angle_beta   90.00
_cell.angle_gamma   90.00
#
_symmetry.space_group_name_H-M   'P 1'
#
loop_
_entity.id
_entity.type
_entity.pdbx_description
1 polymer ?
#
loop_
_entity_poly.entity_id
_entity_poly.type
_entity_poly.pdbx_seq_one_letter_code
_entity_poly.pdbx_strand_id
1 'polypeptide(L)'
;SFLILPNQTAFVKDRLLVENTVLAGELVNGYHKNKGPKRITIKVDIAKAFDSVSWEFLFNCLEGLLLPQEYIGWLKACICTTNFTIGYNGVVHGYFKGKRGLRQGDPLSPYLFVIAMNCLSLMLDKAAEEGKFTYHHQCADT
;
A
#
# COMPACT_ATOMS: atom_id res chain seq x y z
N SER A 1 14.01 -14.75 1.59
CA SER A 1 13.57 -13.38 1.25
C SER A 1 12.19 -13.47 0.65
N PHE A 2 11.16 -12.92 1.30
CA PHE A 2 9.83 -12.82 0.72
C PHE A 2 9.77 -11.54 -0.10
N LEU A 3 9.21 -11.60 -1.31
CA LEU A 3 8.99 -10.40 -2.13
C LEU A 3 8.01 -9.43 -1.45
N ILE A 4 7.03 -9.96 -0.73
CA ILE A 4 6.02 -9.20 0.02
C ILE A 4 6.13 -9.55 1.51
N LEU A 5 6.29 -8.53 2.36
CA LEU A 5 6.42 -8.65 3.81
C LEU A 5 5.21 -9.39 4.43
N PRO A 6 5.39 -10.17 5.52
CA PRO A 6 4.33 -10.99 6.10
C PRO A 6 3.11 -10.19 6.60
N ASN A 7 3.33 -8.97 7.07
CA ASN A 7 2.30 -8.06 7.57
C ASN A 7 1.33 -7.53 6.49
N GLN A 8 1.64 -7.72 5.20
CA GLN A 8 0.74 -7.42 4.08
C GLN A 8 -0.15 -8.63 3.77
N THR A 9 -1.28 -8.79 4.46
CA THR A 9 -2.17 -9.95 4.27
C THR A 9 -3.25 -9.73 3.19
N ALA A 10 -3.67 -8.49 2.96
CA ALA A 10 -4.68 -8.18 1.96
C ALA A 10 -4.17 -8.42 0.53
N PHE A 11 -5.02 -9.02 -0.30
CA PHE A 11 -4.78 -9.34 -1.73
C PHE A 11 -3.58 -10.27 -2.00
N VAL A 12 -3.07 -10.95 -0.97
CA VAL A 12 -2.05 -11.99 -1.13
C VAL A 12 -2.70 -13.35 -0.90
N LYS A 13 -2.46 -14.28 -1.82
CA LYS A 13 -3.00 -15.64 -1.73
C LYS A 13 -2.50 -16.30 -0.43
N ASP A 14 -3.39 -17.08 0.19
CA ASP A 14 -3.09 -17.88 1.39
C ASP A 14 -2.74 -17.06 2.65
N ARG A 15 -3.06 -15.76 2.68
CA ARG A 15 -2.96 -14.90 3.88
C ARG A 15 -4.36 -14.52 4.38
N LEU A 16 -4.58 -14.63 5.69
CA LEU A 16 -5.90 -14.43 6.27
C LEU A 16 -6.03 -13.05 6.91
N LEU A 17 -7.08 -12.31 6.56
CA LEU A 17 -7.35 -10.98 7.13
C LEU A 17 -7.53 -11.02 8.67
N VAL A 18 -7.96 -12.17 9.21
CA VAL A 18 -8.11 -12.36 10.65
C VAL A 18 -6.79 -12.18 11.40
N GLU A 19 -5.66 -12.53 10.79
CA GLU A 19 -4.32 -12.40 11.39
C GLU A 19 -4.00 -10.93 11.69
N ASN A 20 -4.33 -10.02 10.78
CA ASN A 20 -4.15 -8.57 10.99
C ASN A 20 -5.04 -8.04 12.11
N THR A 21 -6.24 -8.59 12.25
CA THR A 21 -7.19 -8.16 13.31
C THR A 21 -6.69 -8.58 14.69
N VAL A 22 -6.18 -9.81 14.80
CA VAL A 22 -5.57 -10.32 16.03
C VAL A 22 -4.33 -9.49 16.38
N LEU A 23 -3.41 -9.31 15.42
CA LEU A 23 -2.19 -8.51 15.62
C LEU A 23 -2.52 -7.08 16.06
N ALA A 24 -3.50 -6.42 15.43
CA ALA A 24 -3.92 -5.08 15.83
C ALA A 24 -4.48 -5.05 17.27
N GLY A 25 -5.24 -6.07 17.66
CA GLY A 25 -5.77 -6.22 19.02
C GLY A 25 -4.66 -6.40 20.07
N GLU A 26 -3.65 -7.21 19.76
CA GLU A 26 -2.48 -7.40 20.62
C GLU A 26 -1.68 -6.10 20.78
N LEU A 27 -1.48 -5.36 19.69
CA LEU A 27 -0.73 -4.10 19.70
C LEU A 27 -1.37 -3.02 20.56
N VAL A 28 -2.70 -2.89 20.53
CA VAL A 28 -3.40 -1.89 21.35
C VAL A 28 -3.70 -2.39 22.77
N ASN A 29 -3.38 -3.65 23.07
CA ASN A 29 -3.63 -4.20 24.39
C ASN A 29 -2.85 -3.43 25.45
N GLY A 30 -3.53 -3.04 26.53
CA GLY A 30 -2.94 -2.26 27.60
C GLY A 30 -2.75 -0.77 27.32
N TYR A 31 -3.19 -0.25 26.17
CA TYR A 31 -3.17 1.21 25.89
C TYR A 31 -4.08 2.01 26.84
N HIS A 32 -5.08 1.38 27.43
CA HIS A 32 -5.92 1.98 28.48
C HIS A 32 -5.19 2.16 29.83
N LYS A 33 -3.99 1.58 30.00
CA LYS A 33 -3.23 1.65 31.25
C LYS A 33 -2.34 2.88 31.25
N ASN A 34 -2.44 3.72 32.29
CA ASN A 34 -1.57 4.89 32.49
C ASN A 34 -0.18 4.53 33.05
N LYS A 35 0.24 3.26 32.99
CA LYS A 35 1.52 2.76 33.51
C LYS A 35 2.26 1.95 32.44
N GLY A 36 3.58 2.10 32.40
CA GLY A 36 4.49 1.36 31.51
C GLY A 36 5.18 2.23 30.46
N PRO A 37 5.82 1.62 29.44
CA PRO A 37 6.54 2.36 28.40
C PRO A 37 5.64 3.36 27.67
N LYS A 38 6.22 4.51 27.28
CA LYS A 38 5.56 5.45 26.38
C LYS A 38 5.27 4.74 25.06
N ARG A 39 4.05 4.87 24.56
CA ARG A 39 3.59 4.19 23.35
C ARG A 39 2.55 5.02 22.61
N ILE A 40 2.52 4.87 21.30
CA ILE A 40 1.52 5.47 20.41
C ILE A 40 1.25 4.47 19.28
N THR A 41 -0.01 4.40 18.83
CA THR A 41 -0.38 3.65 17.63
C THR A 41 -0.95 4.63 16.63
N ILE A 42 -0.47 4.55 15.39
CA ILE A 42 -0.96 5.36 14.30
C ILE A 42 -1.79 4.47 13.39
N LYS A 43 -3.07 4.80 13.24
CA LYS A 43 -3.95 4.20 12.24
C LYS A 43 -4.01 5.14 11.04
N VAL A 44 -3.45 4.70 9.92
CA VAL A 44 -3.53 5.43 8.64
C VAL A 44 -4.59 4.76 7.77
N ASP A 45 -5.52 5.56 7.27
CA ASP A 45 -6.49 5.14 6.25
C ASP A 45 -6.23 5.93 4.97
N ILE A 46 -6.18 5.23 3.83
CA ILE A 46 -5.91 5.85 2.53
C ILE A 46 -7.23 6.10 1.83
N ALA A 47 -7.67 7.36 1.85
CA ALA A 47 -8.87 7.77 1.14
C ALA A 47 -8.75 7.46 -0.36
N LYS A 48 -9.74 6.73 -0.89
CA LYS A 48 -9.77 6.28 -2.30
C LYS A 48 -8.47 5.56 -2.70
N ALA A 49 -8.06 4.58 -1.90
CA ALA A 49 -6.76 3.90 -1.99
C ALA A 49 -6.30 3.55 -3.41
N PHE A 50 -7.18 3.02 -4.26
CA PHE A 50 -6.85 2.73 -5.65
C PHE A 50 -6.70 4.00 -6.49
N ASP A 51 -7.61 4.96 -6.38
CA ASP A 51 -7.58 6.21 -7.18
C ASP A 51 -6.45 7.16 -6.77
N SER A 52 -5.91 7.01 -5.55
CA SER A 52 -4.92 7.92 -4.99
C SER A 52 -3.47 7.52 -5.30
N VAL A 53 -3.21 6.30 -5.79
CA VAL A 53 -1.84 5.80 -6.03
C VAL A 53 -1.10 6.65 -7.05
N SER A 54 0.01 7.27 -6.66
CA SER A 54 0.89 7.97 -7.60
C SER A 54 1.54 6.99 -8.57
N TRP A 55 1.44 7.25 -9.87
CA TRP A 55 2.10 6.45 -10.90
C TRP A 55 3.61 6.55 -10.81
N GLU A 56 4.15 7.74 -10.53
CA GLU A 56 5.59 7.93 -10.33
C GLU A 56 6.11 7.07 -9.19
N PHE A 57 5.42 7.09 -8.04
CA PHE A 57 5.78 6.23 -6.91
C PHE A 57 5.72 4.76 -7.29
N LEU A 58 4.62 4.31 -7.91
CA LEU A 58 4.45 2.91 -8.32
C LEU A 58 5.58 2.45 -9.27
N PHE A 59 5.94 3.24 -10.28
CA PHE A 59 7.00 2.86 -11.21
C PHE A 59 8.38 2.89 -10.56
N ASN A 60 8.65 3.84 -9.65
CA ASN A 60 9.87 3.82 -8.84
C ASN A 60 9.96 2.55 -7.97
N CYS A 61 8.84 2.08 -7.41
CA CYS A 61 8.78 0.81 -6.68
C CYS A 61 9.10 -0.38 -7.59
N LEU A 62 8.49 -0.45 -8.78
CA LEU A 62 8.72 -1.53 -9.74
C LEU A 62 10.16 -1.57 -10.25
N GLU A 63 10.77 -0.40 -10.48
CA GLU A 63 12.18 -0.26 -10.84
C GLU A 63 13.09 -0.68 -9.68
N GLY A 64 12.75 -0.31 -8.43
CA GLY A 64 13.47 -0.74 -7.23
C GLY A 64 13.40 -2.26 -6.97
N LEU A 65 12.36 -2.94 -7.47
CA LEU A 65 12.24 -4.40 -7.47
C LEU A 65 12.99 -5.08 -8.63
N LEU A 66 13.72 -4.32 -9.46
CA LEU A 66 14.51 -4.81 -10.59
C LEU A 66 13.69 -5.56 -11.64
N LEU A 67 12.42 -5.18 -11.83
CA LEU A 67 11.62 -5.70 -12.93
C LEU A 67 12.21 -5.28 -14.28
N PRO A 68 12.16 -6.14 -15.32
CA PRO A 68 12.70 -5.78 -16.62
C PRO A 68 11.96 -4.58 -17.21
N GLN A 69 12.69 -3.66 -17.84
CA GLN A 69 12.15 -2.41 -18.35
C GLN A 69 11.03 -2.60 -19.39
N GLU A 70 11.07 -3.70 -20.15
CA GLU A 70 10.01 -4.09 -21.07
C GLU A 70 8.66 -4.30 -20.36
N TYR A 71 8.66 -5.04 -19.24
CA TYR A 71 7.47 -5.27 -18.42
C TYR A 71 6.95 -3.97 -17.80
N ILE A 72 7.87 -3.12 -17.32
CA ILE A 72 7.51 -1.80 -16.80
C ILE A 72 6.88 -0.94 -17.90
N GLY A 73 7.40 -1.02 -19.13
CA GLY A 73 6.83 -0.38 -20.31
C GLY A 73 5.40 -0.84 -20.61
N TRP A 74 5.15 -2.15 -20.57
CA TRP A 74 3.79 -2.71 -20.72
C TRP A 74 2.85 -2.24 -19.62
N LEU A 75 3.30 -2.25 -18.35
CA LEU A 75 2.50 -1.74 -17.23
C LEU A 75 2.20 -0.24 -17.39
N LYS A 76 3.17 0.58 -17.80
CA LYS A 76 2.96 2.00 -18.15
C LYS A 76 1.89 2.15 -19.22
N ALA A 77 1.92 1.32 -20.27
CA ALA A 77 0.91 1.34 -21.32
C ALA A 77 -0.48 0.94 -20.80
N CYS A 78 -0.59 -0.06 -19.93
CA CYS A 78 -1.87 -0.51 -19.37
C CYS A 78 -2.49 0.51 -18.39
N ILE A 79 -1.67 1.11 -17.53
CA ILE A 79 -2.14 1.93 -16.41
C ILE A 79 -2.29 3.40 -16.80
N CYS A 80 -1.33 3.96 -17.56
CA CYS A 80 -1.26 5.40 -17.79
C CYS A 80 -2.13 5.89 -18.96
N THR A 81 -2.66 4.96 -19.78
CA THR A 81 -3.44 5.30 -20.98
C THR A 81 -4.94 5.41 -20.72
N THR A 82 -5.41 5.13 -19.50
CA THR A 82 -6.83 5.24 -19.15
C THR A 82 -7.32 6.67 -19.25
N ASN A 83 -8.29 6.90 -20.14
CA ASN A 83 -9.06 8.14 -20.21
C ASN A 83 -10.30 8.02 -19.33
N PHE A 84 -10.56 9.04 -18.52
CA PHE A 84 -11.76 9.13 -17.69
C PHE A 84 -12.78 10.06 -18.35
N THR A 85 -14.06 9.72 -18.19
CA THR A 85 -15.18 10.53 -18.67
C THR A 85 -16.14 10.81 -17.51
N ILE A 86 -16.75 12.00 -17.49
CA ILE A 86 -17.72 12.37 -16.45
C ILE A 86 -19.13 12.07 -16.97
N GLY A 87 -19.87 11.21 -16.28
CA GLY A 87 -21.30 11.03 -16.53
C GLY A 87 -22.12 11.99 -15.67
N TYR A 88 -22.97 12.81 -16.30
CA TYR A 88 -23.96 13.64 -15.60
C TYR A 88 -25.33 13.48 -16.29
N ASN A 89 -26.36 13.11 -15.53
CA ASN A 89 -27.72 12.88 -16.01
C ASN A 89 -27.83 11.97 -17.26
N GLY A 90 -27.05 10.89 -17.30
CA GLY A 90 -27.07 9.92 -18.40
C GLY A 90 -26.29 10.33 -19.65
N VAL A 91 -25.67 11.52 -19.65
CA VAL A 91 -24.84 12.01 -20.75
C VAL A 91 -23.37 12.02 -20.32
N VAL A 92 -22.52 11.46 -21.18
CA VAL A 92 -21.07 11.40 -20.97
C VAL A 92 -20.44 12.68 -21.52
N HIS A 93 -19.76 13.45 -20.67
CA HIS A 93 -19.10 14.70 -21.02
C HIS A 93 -17.60 14.67 -20.73
N GLY A 94 -16.83 15.09 -21.74
CA GLY A 94 -15.40 15.36 -21.64
C GLY A 94 -14.52 14.10 -21.50
N TYR A 95 -13.25 14.25 -21.86
CA TYR A 95 -12.19 13.28 -21.57
C TYR A 95 -11.10 13.99 -20.77
N PHE A 96 -10.69 13.41 -19.66
CA PHE A 96 -9.48 13.85 -18.97
C PHE A 96 -8.54 12.67 -18.76
N LYS A 97 -7.25 12.91 -18.97
CA LYS A 97 -6.22 11.92 -18.70
C LYS A 97 -6.07 11.74 -17.20
N GLY A 98 -5.99 10.49 -16.75
CA GLY A 98 -5.51 10.18 -15.42
C GLY A 98 -4.09 10.73 -15.22
N LYS A 99 -3.77 11.10 -13.99
CA LYS A 99 -2.39 11.42 -13.55
C LYS A 99 -1.91 10.52 -12.41
N ARG A 100 -2.81 9.67 -11.92
CA ARG A 100 -2.64 8.77 -10.78
C ARG A 100 -3.80 7.79 -10.77
N GLY A 101 -3.67 6.76 -9.95
CA GLY A 101 -4.72 5.81 -9.63
C GLY A 101 -4.60 4.52 -10.42
N LEU A 102 -5.15 3.47 -9.84
CA LEU A 102 -5.27 2.13 -10.39
C LEU A 102 -6.75 1.86 -10.68
N ARG A 103 -7.04 1.24 -11.83
CA ARG A 103 -8.42 0.99 -12.24
C ARG A 103 -9.04 -0.09 -11.36
N GLN A 104 -10.10 0.24 -10.63
CA GLN A 104 -10.89 -0.77 -9.92
C GLN A 104 -11.54 -1.74 -10.93
N GLY A 105 -11.47 -3.03 -10.64
CA GLY A 105 -11.94 -4.09 -11.53
C GLY A 105 -10.92 -4.55 -12.58
N ASP A 106 -9.75 -3.91 -12.69
CA ASP A 106 -8.62 -4.45 -13.43
C ASP A 106 -7.92 -5.54 -12.58
N PRO A 107 -7.73 -6.77 -13.12
CA PRO A 107 -7.04 -7.85 -12.42
C PRO A 107 -5.63 -7.51 -11.93
N LEU A 108 -4.93 -6.55 -12.57
CA LEU A 108 -3.57 -6.14 -12.18
C LEU A 108 -3.55 -5.18 -10.99
N SER A 109 -4.59 -4.36 -10.84
CA SER A 109 -4.66 -3.29 -9.84
C SER A 109 -4.40 -3.77 -8.40
N PRO A 110 -4.96 -4.90 -7.91
CA PRO A 110 -4.68 -5.39 -6.56
C PRO A 110 -3.19 -5.71 -6.33
N TYR A 111 -2.52 -6.31 -7.31
CA TYR A 111 -1.11 -6.69 -7.21
C TYR A 111 -0.18 -5.46 -7.19
N LEU A 112 -0.48 -4.49 -8.06
CA LEU A 112 0.26 -3.23 -8.12
C LEU A 112 0.09 -2.42 -6.83
N PHE A 113 -1.12 -2.43 -6.27
CA PHE A 113 -1.38 -1.83 -4.96
C PHE A 113 -0.57 -2.52 -3.86
N VAL A 114 -0.55 -3.85 -3.82
CA VAL A 114 0.26 -4.63 -2.85
C VAL A 114 1.74 -4.29 -2.96
N ILE A 115 2.29 -4.18 -4.17
CA ILE A 115 3.69 -3.80 -4.39
C ILE A 115 3.98 -2.41 -3.84
N ALA A 116 3.13 -1.43 -4.16
CA ALA A 116 3.27 -0.06 -3.66
C ALA A 116 3.23 0.00 -2.12
N MET A 117 2.28 -0.72 -1.50
CA MET A 117 2.16 -0.79 -0.04
C MET A 117 3.34 -1.51 0.60
N ASN A 118 3.85 -2.57 -0.01
CA ASN A 118 5.04 -3.29 0.46
C ASN A 118 6.28 -2.39 0.45
N CYS A 119 6.48 -1.61 -0.61
CA CYS A 119 7.58 -0.64 -0.65
C CYS A 119 7.42 0.45 0.41
N LEU A 120 6.20 0.93 0.67
CA LEU A 120 5.95 1.85 1.79
C LEU A 120 6.32 1.21 3.15
N SER A 121 5.96 -0.05 3.39
CA SER A 121 6.35 -0.78 4.60
C SER A 121 7.87 -0.89 4.73
N LEU A 122 8.59 -1.27 3.66
CA LEU A 122 10.05 -1.33 3.68
C LEU A 122 10.70 0.04 3.95
N MET A 123 10.10 1.12 3.45
CA MET A 123 10.58 2.48 3.76
C MET A 123 10.37 2.86 5.23
N LEU A 124 9.28 2.39 5.84
CA LEU A 124 9.04 2.57 7.28
C LEU A 124 10.04 1.74 8.10
N ASP A 125 10.29 0.50 7.72
CA ASP A 125 11.26 -0.37 8.40
C ASP A 125 12.66 0.25 8.35
N LYS A 126 13.09 0.72 7.17
CA LYS A 126 14.36 1.45 7.01
C LYS A 126 14.42 2.72 7.86
N ALA A 127 13.33 3.47 7.95
CA ALA A 127 13.27 4.68 8.78
C ALA A 127 13.40 4.34 10.29
N ALA A 128 12.89 3.18 10.71
CA ALA A 128 13.06 2.69 12.08
C ALA A 128 14.50 2.22 12.35
N GLU A 129 15.12 1.52 11.40
CA GLU A 129 16.55 1.14 11.46
C GLU A 129 17.48 2.36 11.55
N GLU A 130 17.15 3.44 10.82
CA GLU A 130 17.84 4.73 10.87
C GLU A 130 17.55 5.53 12.16
N GLY A 131 16.70 5.01 13.04
CA GLY A 131 16.38 5.63 14.33
C GLY A 131 15.46 6.86 14.26
N LYS A 132 14.75 7.09 13.13
CA LYS A 132 13.78 8.20 13.01
C LYS A 132 12.57 8.01 13.93
N PHE A 133 12.22 6.76 14.19
CA PHE A 133 11.27 6.32 15.21
C PHE A 133 11.65 4.92 15.65
N THR A 134 11.12 4.46 16.78
CA THR A 134 11.34 3.09 17.27
C THR A 134 10.07 2.27 17.14
N TYR A 135 10.21 0.97 16.94
CA TYR A 135 9.08 0.05 16.96
C TYR A 135 8.34 0.07 18.30
N HIS A 136 7.08 -0.35 18.26
CA HIS A 136 6.36 -0.65 19.49
C HIS A 136 7.13 -1.73 20.27
N HIS A 137 7.15 -1.66 21.60
CA HIS A 137 7.96 -2.57 22.42
C HIS A 137 7.57 -4.05 22.29
N GLN A 138 6.38 -4.34 21.75
CA GLN A 138 5.91 -5.70 21.44
C GLN A 138 6.28 -6.17 20.02
N CYS A 139 6.88 -5.30 19.21
CA CYS A 139 7.29 -5.58 17.83
C CYS A 139 8.81 -5.62 17.64
N ALA A 140 9.59 -5.33 18.70
CA ALA A 140 11.04 -5.18 18.58
C ALA A 140 11.79 -6.51 18.40
N ASP A 141 11.15 -7.66 18.68
CA ASP A 141 11.79 -8.99 18.73
C ASP A 141 11.30 -9.95 17.62
N THR A 142 10.78 -9.43 16.50
CA THR A 142 10.35 -10.23 15.32
C THR A 142 11.18 -9.89 14.10
#